data_AF-A0A4R3U9M0-F1
#
_entry.id   AF-A0A4R3U9M0-F1
#
_cell.length_a   1.000
_cell.length_b   1.000
_cell.length_c   1.000
_cell.angle_alpha   90.00
_cell.angle_beta   90.00
_cell.angle_gamma   90.00
#
_symmetry.space_group_name_H-M   'P 1'
#
loop_
_entity.id
_entity.type
_entity.pdbx_description
1 polymer ?
#
loop_
_entity_poly.entity_id
_entity_poly.type
_entity_poly.pdbx_seq_one_letter_code
_entity_poly.pdbx_strand_id
1 'polypeptide(L)'
;MRDLSRQDSRTEHIEPDLPPESAAAHLEALSKGIGDVDVIVQGLLSKIPPNKPWQRLLRSHLHKADRHVEILRLAISLERDATEIREAARQLKQVLEVASVQTAAGRADGWTRTALMVAHRNASLVSVLLSP
;
A
#
# COMPACT_ATOMS: atom_id res chain seq x y z
N MET A 1 33.65 45.88 1.88
CA MET A 1 32.24 46.31 1.85
C MET A 1 31.45 45.21 1.14
N ARG A 2 30.88 44.30 1.94
CA ARG A 2 29.86 43.26 1.67
C ARG A 2 29.92 42.46 0.35
N ASP A 3 30.60 41.32 0.40
CA ASP A 3 30.16 40.09 -0.27
C ASP A 3 29.33 39.30 0.74
N LEU A 4 28.01 39.23 0.53
CA LEU A 4 27.09 38.47 1.37
C LEU A 4 26.66 37.21 0.64
N SER A 5 27.28 36.12 1.07
CA SER A 5 26.67 34.81 1.32
C SER A 5 25.71 34.28 0.25
N ARG A 6 26.30 33.50 -0.65
CA ARG A 6 25.69 32.32 -1.26
C ARG A 6 25.15 31.41 -0.14
N GLN A 7 23.87 31.56 0.20
CA GLN A 7 23.14 30.58 1.00
C GLN A 7 22.92 29.34 0.11
N ASP A 8 23.90 28.44 0.17
CA ASP A 8 23.74 27.07 -0.28
C ASP A 8 22.89 26.36 0.79
N SER A 9 21.57 26.51 0.66
CA SER A 9 20.59 25.78 1.47
C SER A 9 20.62 24.31 1.05
N ARG A 10 21.70 23.61 1.40
CA ARG A 10 21.72 22.15 1.44
C ARG A 10 20.71 21.74 2.50
N THR A 11 19.53 21.36 2.05
CA THR A 11 18.59 20.56 2.81
C THR A 11 19.36 19.38 3.37
N GLU A 12 19.71 19.44 4.66
CA GLU A 12 20.23 18.30 5.40
C GLU A 12 19.13 17.26 5.35
N HIS A 13 19.30 16.28 4.46
CA HIS A 13 18.51 15.08 4.49
C HIS A 13 18.96 14.36 5.76
N ILE A 14 18.23 14.57 6.85
CA ILE A 14 18.40 13.82 8.09
C ILE A 14 18.03 12.39 7.71
N GLU A 15 19.01 11.59 7.30
CA GLU A 15 18.88 10.14 7.36
C GLU A 15 18.51 9.83 8.81
N PRO A 16 17.37 9.16 9.06
CA PRO A 16 17.03 8.80 10.42
C PRO A 16 18.13 7.87 10.94
N ASP A 17 18.88 8.34 11.95
CA ASP A 17 19.91 7.61 12.71
C ASP A 17 19.25 6.52 13.58
N LEU A 18 18.55 5.60 12.91
CA LEU A 18 17.97 4.44 13.53
C LEU A 18 19.05 3.36 13.58
N PRO A 19 19.22 2.67 14.72
CA PRO A 19 20.13 1.54 14.80
C PRO A 19 19.78 0.52 13.70
N PRO A 20 20.76 -0.17 13.10
CA PRO A 20 20.55 -1.01 11.92
C PRO A 20 19.49 -2.10 12.12
N GLU A 21 19.32 -2.58 13.37
CA GLU A 21 18.27 -3.52 13.75
C GLU A 21 16.85 -2.93 13.63
N SER A 22 16.67 -1.64 13.95
CA SER A 22 15.38 -0.95 13.82
C SER A 22 15.04 -0.64 12.36
N ALA A 23 16.05 -0.31 11.54
CA ALA A 23 15.85 -0.11 10.10
C ALA A 23 15.50 -1.44 9.40
N ALA A 24 16.18 -2.53 9.75
CA ALA A 24 15.88 -3.87 9.24
C ALA A 24 14.46 -4.33 9.61
N ALA A 25 14.05 -4.14 10.87
CA ALA A 25 12.71 -4.48 11.33
C ALA A 25 11.62 -3.66 10.60
N HIS A 26 11.90 -2.39 10.30
CA HIS A 26 10.99 -1.54 9.54
C HIS A 26 10.79 -2.04 8.11
N LEU A 27 11.88 -2.37 7.41
CA LEU A 27 11.84 -2.92 6.05
C LEU A 27 11.16 -4.30 6.01
N GLU A 28 11.40 -5.14 7.02
CA GLU A 28 10.72 -6.42 7.17
C GLU A 28 9.21 -6.23 7.34
N ALA A 29 8.79 -5.31 8.22
CA ALA A 29 7.38 -4.99 8.44
C ALA A 29 6.71 -4.47 7.16
N LEU A 30 7.41 -3.63 6.38
CA LEU A 30 6.93 -3.12 5.11
C LEU A 30 6.74 -4.25 4.09
N SER A 31 7.77 -5.07 3.90
CA SER A 31 7.76 -6.21 2.98
C SER A 31 6.64 -7.21 3.31
N LYS A 32 6.50 -7.53 4.60
CA LYS A 32 5.43 -8.39 5.11
C LYS A 32 4.05 -7.79 4.85
N GLY A 33 3.86 -6.50 5.15
CA GLY A 33 2.59 -5.82 4.91
C GLY A 33 2.15 -5.87 3.45
N ILE A 34 3.09 -5.66 2.51
CA ILE A 34 2.84 -5.78 1.07
C ILE A 34 2.52 -7.23 0.68
N GLY A 35 3.29 -8.19 1.18
CA GLY A 35 3.07 -9.62 0.94
C GLY A 35 1.70 -10.11 1.42
N ASP A 36 1.28 -9.71 2.62
CA ASP A 36 -0.01 -10.11 3.16
C ASP A 36 -1.18 -9.54 2.35
N VAL A 37 -1.07 -8.28 1.87
CA VAL A 37 -2.08 -7.68 0.98
C VAL A 37 -2.20 -8.49 -0.31
N ASP A 38 -1.08 -8.82 -0.93
CA ASP A 38 -1.03 -9.60 -2.17
C ASP A 38 -1.70 -10.97 -2.03
N VAL A 39 -1.32 -11.73 -1.00
CA VAL A 39 -1.89 -13.05 -0.72
C VAL A 39 -3.41 -12.98 -0.55
N ILE A 40 -3.92 -11.95 0.15
CA ILE A 40 -5.35 -11.78 0.34
C ILE A 40 -6.04 -11.40 -0.97
N VAL A 41 -5.49 -10.47 -1.74
CA VAL A 41 -6.06 -10.03 -3.03
C VAL A 41 -6.13 -11.20 -4.01
N GLN A 42 -5.04 -11.96 -4.15
CA GLN A 42 -4.99 -13.16 -5.00
C GLN A 42 -5.95 -14.24 -4.49
N GLY A 43 -6.00 -14.46 -3.18
CA GLY A 43 -6.96 -15.36 -2.55
C GLY A 43 -8.41 -15.01 -2.90
N LEU A 44 -8.79 -13.73 -2.82
CA LEU A 44 -10.13 -13.27 -3.18
C LEU A 44 -10.41 -13.38 -4.69
N LEU A 45 -9.44 -13.04 -5.55
CA LEU A 45 -9.56 -13.20 -7.00
C LEU A 45 -9.76 -14.66 -7.42
N SER A 46 -9.13 -15.61 -6.72
CA SER A 46 -9.28 -17.04 -7.01
C SER A 46 -10.64 -17.61 -6.57
N LYS A 47 -11.24 -17.07 -5.50
CA LYS A 47 -12.45 -17.66 -4.89
C LYS A 47 -13.76 -16.98 -5.26
N ILE A 48 -13.75 -15.72 -5.71
CA ILE A 48 -14.99 -14.99 -6.01
C ILE A 48 -15.34 -15.14 -7.49
N PRO A 49 -16.40 -15.89 -7.85
CA PRO A 49 -16.82 -16.01 -9.24
C PRO A 49 -17.49 -14.72 -9.74
N PRO A 50 -17.42 -14.38 -11.04
CA PRO A 50 -17.99 -13.15 -11.61
C PRO A 50 -19.50 -13.21 -11.93
N ASN A 51 -20.28 -14.00 -11.20
CA ASN A 51 -21.67 -14.33 -11.60
C ASN A 51 -22.65 -13.17 -11.37
N LYS A 52 -22.50 -12.47 -10.25
CA LYS A 52 -23.38 -11.36 -9.85
C LYS A 52 -22.73 -9.99 -10.14
N PRO A 53 -23.52 -8.93 -10.40
CA PRO A 53 -22.98 -7.59 -10.65
C PRO A 53 -21.99 -7.11 -9.58
N TRP A 54 -22.32 -7.32 -8.30
CA TRP A 54 -21.42 -6.94 -7.20
C TRP A 54 -20.12 -7.74 -7.19
N GLN A 55 -20.14 -9.00 -7.63
CA GLN A 55 -18.93 -9.83 -7.71
C GLN A 55 -18.02 -9.33 -8.83
N ARG A 56 -18.59 -8.95 -9.99
CA ARG A 56 -17.81 -8.34 -11.08
C ARG A 56 -17.19 -7.01 -10.66
N LEU A 57 -17.96 -6.18 -9.96
CA LEU A 57 -17.46 -4.91 -9.44
C LEU A 57 -16.33 -5.13 -8.43
N LEU A 58 -16.52 -6.03 -7.46
CA LEU A 58 -15.49 -6.38 -6.49
C LEU A 58 -14.23 -6.92 -7.18
N ARG A 59 -14.37 -7.85 -8.13
CA ARG A 59 -13.23 -8.35 -8.91
C ARG A 59 -12.51 -7.25 -9.68
N SER A 60 -13.22 -6.28 -10.24
CA SER A 60 -12.61 -5.10 -10.89
C SER A 60 -11.76 -4.30 -9.90
N HIS A 61 -12.25 -4.08 -8.69
CA HIS A 61 -11.46 -3.44 -7.62
C HIS A 61 -10.27 -4.29 -7.19
N LEU A 62 -10.42 -5.62 -7.07
CA LEU A 62 -9.33 -6.52 -6.71
C LEU A 62 -8.23 -6.58 -7.77
N HIS A 63 -8.57 -6.60 -9.06
CA HIS A 63 -7.57 -6.52 -10.13
C HIS A 63 -6.83 -5.17 -10.15
N LYS A 64 -7.51 -4.08 -9.79
CA LYS A 64 -6.84 -2.79 -9.59
C LYS A 64 -5.90 -2.82 -8.38
N ALA A 65 -6.33 -3.42 -7.27
CA ALA A 65 -5.49 -3.60 -6.08
C ALA A 65 -4.24 -4.43 -6.40
N ASP A 66 -4.41 -5.55 -7.10
CA ASP A 66 -3.33 -6.41 -7.58
C ASP A 66 -2.29 -5.62 -8.40
N ARG A 67 -2.77 -4.84 -9.38
CA ARG A 67 -1.89 -3.93 -10.15
C ARG A 67 -1.16 -2.92 -9.25
N HIS A 68 -1.82 -2.34 -8.25
CA HIS A 68 -1.18 -1.39 -7.36
C HIS A 68 -0.16 -2.04 -6.40
N VAL A 69 -0.36 -3.31 -6.01
CA VAL A 69 0.67 -4.10 -5.31
C VAL A 69 1.91 -4.24 -6.19
N GLU A 70 1.74 -4.60 -7.46
CA GLU A 70 2.87 -4.74 -8.39
C GLU A 70 3.57 -3.40 -8.64
N ILE A 71 2.83 -2.32 -8.85
CA ILE A 71 3.39 -0.96 -8.99
C ILE A 71 4.21 -0.59 -7.74
N LEU A 72 3.69 -0.83 -6.54
CA LEU A 72 4.40 -0.53 -5.31
C LEU A 72 5.69 -1.35 -5.18
N ARG A 73 5.63 -2.65 -5.47
CA ARG A 73 6.82 -3.52 -5.49
C ARG A 73 7.86 -3.06 -6.49
N LEU A 74 7.44 -2.68 -7.69
CA LEU A 74 8.33 -2.15 -8.73
C LEU A 74 8.92 -0.79 -8.33
N ALA A 75 8.14 0.10 -7.73
CA ALA A 75 8.62 1.38 -7.25
C ALA A 75 9.73 1.21 -6.19
N ILE A 76 9.54 0.29 -5.25
CA ILE A 76 10.56 -0.07 -4.25
C ILE A 76 11.78 -0.72 -4.92
N SER A 77 11.57 -1.71 -5.80
CA SER A 77 12.67 -2.45 -6.45
C SER A 77 13.51 -1.59 -7.38
N LEU A 78 12.92 -0.54 -7.96
CA LEU A 78 13.59 0.43 -8.82
C LEU A 78 14.13 1.64 -8.04
N GLU A 79 14.10 1.59 -6.70
CA GLU A 79 14.56 2.67 -5.81
C GLU A 79 13.98 4.03 -6.22
N ARG A 80 12.69 4.05 -6.56
CA ARG A 80 11.97 5.30 -6.86
C ARG A 80 11.97 6.21 -5.65
N ASP A 81 11.78 7.50 -5.89
CA ASP A 81 11.74 8.47 -4.81
C ASP A 81 10.60 8.18 -3.83
N ALA A 82 10.77 8.64 -2.60
CA ALA A 82 9.82 8.40 -1.52
C ALA A 82 8.42 8.99 -1.79
N THR A 83 8.27 9.96 -2.70
CA THR A 83 6.93 10.47 -3.07
C THR A 83 6.21 9.49 -3.99
N GLU A 84 6.90 8.91 -4.98
CA GLU A 84 6.33 7.88 -5.86
C GLU A 84 5.94 6.61 -5.08
N ILE A 85 6.79 6.14 -4.16
CA ILE A 85 6.49 4.96 -3.33
C ILE A 85 5.28 5.20 -2.44
N ARG A 86 5.20 6.37 -1.79
CA ARG A 86 4.04 6.75 -0.96
C ARG A 86 2.76 6.87 -1.77
N GLU A 87 2.84 7.46 -2.96
CA GLU A 87 1.68 7.60 -3.84
C GLU A 87 1.15 6.23 -4.29
N ALA A 88 2.03 5.30 -4.65
CA ALA A 88 1.65 3.92 -4.99
C ALA A 88 0.95 3.22 -3.80
N ALA A 89 1.49 3.35 -2.58
CA ALA A 89 0.88 2.79 -1.38
C ALA A 89 -0.49 3.44 -1.06
N ARG A 90 -0.62 4.75 -1.25
CA ARG A 90 -1.88 5.49 -1.07
C ARG A 90 -2.95 5.01 -2.04
N GLN A 91 -2.60 4.79 -3.31
CA GLN A 91 -3.52 4.28 -4.32
C GLN A 91 -3.98 2.86 -4.00
N LEU A 92 -3.07 1.98 -3.54
CA LEU A 92 -3.40 0.63 -3.07
C LEU A 92 -4.39 0.67 -1.89
N LYS A 93 -4.12 1.50 -0.88
CA LYS A 93 -5.03 1.69 0.25
C LYS A 93 -6.41 2.16 -0.21
N GLN A 94 -6.46 3.18 -1.05
CA GLN A 94 -7.70 3.79 -1.53
C GLN A 94 -8.58 2.79 -2.31
N VAL A 95 -8.00 1.96 -3.17
CA VAL A 95 -8.79 0.98 -3.93
C VAL A 95 -9.36 -0.12 -3.04
N LEU A 96 -8.61 -0.53 -2.00
CA LEU A 96 -9.07 -1.51 -1.01
C LEU A 96 -10.14 -0.92 -0.09
N GLU A 97 -10.03 0.35 0.27
CA GLU A 97 -11.06 1.08 1.02
C GLU A 97 -12.39 1.10 0.25
N VAL A 98 -12.36 1.48 -1.03
CA VAL A 98 -13.54 1.48 -1.89
C VAL A 98 -14.14 0.08 -2.01
N ALA A 99 -13.30 -0.95 -2.22
CA ALA A 99 -13.76 -2.34 -2.27
C ALA A 99 -14.45 -2.76 -0.96
N SER A 100 -13.89 -2.40 0.19
CA SER A 100 -14.42 -2.72 1.51
C SER A 100 -15.78 -2.06 1.75
N VAL A 101 -15.90 -0.75 1.48
CA VAL A 101 -17.14 0.02 1.66
C VAL A 101 -18.28 -0.52 0.77
N GLN A 102 -18.00 -0.78 -0.51
CA GLN A 102 -19.01 -1.30 -1.44
C GLN A 102 -19.47 -2.72 -1.09
N THR A 103 -18.61 -3.50 -0.44
CA THR A 103 -18.88 -4.89 -0.05
C THR A 103 -19.56 -4.98 1.33
N ALA A 104 -19.33 -3.99 2.21
CA ALA A 104 -19.94 -3.89 3.53
C ALA A 104 -21.47 -3.76 3.50
N ALA A 105 -22.06 -3.30 2.39
CA ALA A 105 -23.50 -3.20 2.18
C ALA A 105 -24.26 -4.56 2.06
N GLY A 106 -23.71 -5.64 2.64
CA GLY A 106 -24.43 -6.90 2.91
C GLY A 106 -24.43 -7.94 1.80
N ARG A 107 -23.75 -7.71 0.67
CA ARG A 107 -23.82 -8.63 -0.49
C ARG A 107 -22.83 -9.80 -0.42
N ALA A 108 -21.75 -9.65 0.34
CA ALA A 108 -20.73 -10.67 0.49
C ALA A 108 -20.84 -11.42 1.83
N ASP A 109 -20.42 -12.68 1.79
CA ASP A 109 -20.32 -13.53 2.97
C ASP A 109 -19.31 -12.95 4.00
N GLY A 110 -19.33 -13.50 5.21
CA GLY A 110 -18.47 -13.04 6.30
C GLY A 110 -16.97 -13.14 5.99
N TRP A 111 -16.54 -14.19 5.29
CA TRP A 111 -15.13 -14.40 4.97
C TRP A 111 -14.62 -13.37 3.98
N THR A 112 -15.37 -13.11 2.91
CA THR A 112 -15.03 -12.08 1.92
C THR A 112 -14.90 -10.70 2.58
N ARG A 113 -15.83 -10.35 3.49
CA ARG A 113 -15.77 -9.08 4.23
C ARG A 113 -14.55 -8.99 5.14
N THR A 114 -14.29 -10.04 5.93
CA THR A 114 -13.13 -10.07 6.83
C THR A 114 -11.82 -9.99 6.06
N ALA A 115 -11.69 -10.71 4.93
CA ALA A 115 -10.51 -10.65 4.10
C ALA A 115 -10.26 -9.23 3.55
N LEU A 116 -11.29 -8.56 3.01
CA LEU A 116 -11.16 -7.17 2.55
C LEU A 116 -10.78 -6.21 3.67
N MET A 117 -11.35 -6.38 4.86
CA MET A 117 -11.00 -5.58 6.04
C MET A 117 -9.52 -5.76 6.42
N VAL A 118 -9.02 -7.00 6.44
CA VAL A 118 -7.62 -7.29 6.76
C VAL A 118 -6.69 -6.73 5.68
N ALA A 119 -7.01 -6.88 4.39
CA ALA A 119 -6.25 -6.28 3.30
C ALA A 119 -6.17 -4.75 3.43
N HIS A 120 -7.30 -4.09 3.68
CA HIS A 120 -7.33 -2.64 3.88
C HIS A 120 -6.52 -2.19 5.10
N ARG A 121 -6.59 -2.94 6.21
CA ARG A 121 -5.78 -2.69 7.40
C ARG A 121 -4.29 -2.79 7.09
N ASN A 122 -3.86 -3.85 6.40
CA ASN A 122 -2.46 -4.06 6.05
C ASN A 122 -1.95 -2.98 5.07
N ALA A 123 -2.75 -2.59 4.07
CA ALA A 123 -2.40 -1.47 3.19
C ALA A 123 -2.31 -0.12 3.93
N SER A 124 -3.12 0.06 4.98
CA SER A 124 -3.02 1.23 5.86
C SER A 124 -1.73 1.23 6.67
N LEU A 125 -1.31 0.08 7.20
CA LEU A 125 -0.03 -0.07 7.90
C LEU A 125 1.15 0.22 6.97
N VAL A 126 1.14 -0.32 5.74
CA VAL A 126 2.14 -0.02 4.72
C VAL A 126 2.24 1.49 4.46
N SER A 127 1.09 2.17 4.33
CA SER A 127 1.08 3.63 4.14
C SER A 127 1.66 4.40 5.33
N VAL A 128 1.42 3.93 6.56
CA VAL A 128 1.97 4.52 7.78
C VAL A 128 3.48 4.31 7.87
N LEU A 129 3.97 3.11 7.56
CA LEU A 129 5.41 2.80 7.56
C LEU A 129 6.16 3.67 6.54
N LEU A 130 5.52 4.02 5.43
CA LEU A 130 6.10 4.90 4.42
C LEU A 130 5.96 6.40 4.74
N SER A 131 5.28 6.76 5.83
CA SER A 131 5.14 8.16 6.25
C SER A 131 6.41 8.62 7.00
N PRO A 132 6.85 9.88 6.78
CA PRO A 132 8.06 10.43 7.41
C PRO A 132 7.90 10.62 8.92
#